data_AF-A0A2K8KYH8-F1
#
_entry.id   AF-A0A2K8KYH8-F1
#
_cell.length_a   1.000
_cell.length_b   1.000
_cell.length_c   1.000
_cell.angle_alpha   90.00
_cell.angle_beta   90.00
_cell.angle_gamma   90.00
#
_symmetry.space_group_name_H-M   'P 1'
#
loop_
_entity.id
_entity.type
_entity.pdbx_description
1 polymer ?
#
loop_
_entity_poly.entity_id
_entity_poly.type
_entity_poly.pdbx_seq_one_letter_code
_entity_poly.pdbx_strand_id
1 'polypeptide(L)'
;MRAIIQRVSSAMLVTDDTKVKKISRGIVVLIGVQKGDNAASVRRMAERLTSYRVFPDAEGRMNLSINDIGGDILLVPNFTVAGRHQKGNQSRILNCSRTF
;
A
#
# COMPACT_ATOMS: atom_id res chain seq x y z
N MET A 1 0.21 4.85 -11.03
CA MET A 1 0.40 4.05 -9.81
C MET A 1 -0.80 4.23 -8.91
N ARG A 2 -1.23 3.15 -8.26
CA ARG A 2 -2.34 3.14 -7.30
C ARG A 2 -1.93 2.42 -6.03
N ALA A 3 -2.47 2.84 -4.91
CA ALA A 3 -2.22 2.20 -3.63
C ALA A 3 -3.53 2.14 -2.83
N ILE A 4 -3.74 1.04 -2.13
CA ILE A 4 -4.75 0.92 -1.07
C ILE A 4 -3.99 0.91 0.25
N ILE A 5 -4.35 1.83 1.15
CA ILE A 5 -3.73 1.96 2.46
C ILE A 5 -4.69 1.41 3.49
N GLN A 6 -4.20 0.51 4.34
CA GLN A 6 -4.95 -0.04 5.46
C GLN A 6 -4.17 0.23 6.74
N ARG A 7 -4.76 0.99 7.65
CA ARG A 7 -4.22 1.14 9.01
C ARG A 7 -4.43 -0.17 9.77
N VAL A 8 -3.37 -0.69 10.36
CA VAL A 8 -3.40 -1.96 11.08
C VAL A 8 -2.80 -1.83 12.48
N SER A 9 -3.30 -2.63 13.42
CA SER A 9 -2.65 -2.83 14.72
C SER A 9 -1.44 -3.77 14.61
N SER A 10 -1.49 -4.71 13.66
CA SER A 10 -0.39 -5.60 13.25
C SER A 10 -0.72 -6.23 11.90
N ALA A 11 0.29 -6.70 11.18
CA ALA A 11 0.10 -7.49 9.96
C ALA A 11 1.22 -8.51 9.76
N MET A 12 0.90 -9.57 9.03
CA MET A 12 1.83 -10.65 8.68
C MET A 12 1.63 -11.04 7.22
N LEU A 13 2.75 -11.15 6.50
CA LEU A 13 2.81 -11.72 5.15
C LEU A 13 3.56 -13.05 5.24
N VAL A 14 2.96 -14.09 4.67
CA VAL A 14 3.53 -15.43 4.55
C VAL A 14 3.62 -15.76 3.07
N THR A 15 4.79 -16.20 2.62
CA THR A 15 4.97 -16.75 1.26
C THR A 15 5.22 -18.25 1.33
N ASP A 16 5.01 -18.95 0.23
CA ASP A 16 5.15 -20.41 0.13
C ASP A 16 6.53 -20.92 0.63
N ASP A 17 7.59 -20.14 0.45
CA ASP A 17 8.93 -20.41 0.99
C ASP A 17 9.08 -20.21 2.51
N THR A 18 7.98 -20.18 3.29
CA THR A 18 7.92 -19.91 4.74
C THR A 18 8.52 -18.57 5.21
N LYS A 19 8.81 -17.64 4.30
CA LYS A 19 9.28 -16.30 4.67
C LYS A 19 8.14 -15.54 5.31
N VAL A 20 8.32 -15.22 6.59
CA VAL A 20 7.37 -14.45 7.37
C VAL A 20 7.89 -13.03 7.52
N LYS A 21 7.13 -12.05 7.03
CA LYS A 21 7.33 -10.63 7.33
C LYS A 21 6.22 -10.18 8.25
N LYS A 22 6.58 -9.58 9.38
CA LYS A 22 5.63 -9.06 10.37
C LYS A 22 5.88 -7.58 10.58
N ILE A 23 4.81 -6.85 10.77
CA ILE A 23 4.85 -5.47 11.25
C ILE A 23 3.95 -5.35 12.47
N SER A 24 4.33 -4.44 13.37
CA SER A 24 3.48 -4.09 14.51
C SER A 24 2.47 -3.02 14.08
N ARG A 25 2.18 -2.03 14.93
CA ARG A 25 1.30 -0.93 14.59
C ARG A 25 1.84 -0.18 13.38
N GLY A 26 1.01 -0.01 12.36
CA GLY A 26 1.48 0.56 11.11
C GLY A 26 0.45 0.59 10.00
N ILE A 27 0.93 0.56 8.77
CA ILE A 27 0.10 0.50 7.56
C ILE A 27 0.50 -0.68 6.67
N VAL A 28 -0.52 -1.35 6.12
CA VAL A 28 -0.35 -2.24 4.96
C VAL A 28 -0.70 -1.45 3.72
N VAL A 29 0.16 -1.56 2.70
CA VAL A 29 -0.01 -0.85 1.44
C VAL A 29 -0.04 -1.87 0.30
N LEU A 30 -1.21 -2.03 -0.32
CA LEU A 30 -1.36 -2.82 -1.53
C LEU A 30 -1.06 -1.92 -2.73
N ILE A 31 0.06 -2.16 -3.41
CA ILE A 31 0.56 -1.26 -4.46
C ILE A 31 0.37 -1.87 -5.85
N GLY A 32 -0.28 -1.13 -6.73
CA GLY A 32 -0.47 -1.46 -8.14
C GLY A 32 0.35 -0.51 -9.02
N VAL A 33 1.33 -1.04 -9.74
CA VAL A 33 2.13 -0.29 -10.71
C VAL A 33 1.51 -0.40 -12.10
N GLN A 34 1.42 0.73 -12.78
CA GLN A 34 0.79 0.88 -14.08
C GLN A 34 1.84 1.20 -15.17
N LYS A 35 1.50 0.87 -16.42
CA LYS A 35 2.32 1.23 -17.58
C LYS A 35 2.48 2.75 -17.64
N GLY A 36 3.72 3.25 -17.56
CA GLY A 36 4.06 4.68 -17.53
C GLY A 36 4.47 5.22 -16.16
N ASP A 37 4.34 4.42 -15.09
CA ASP A 37 4.92 4.80 -13.79
C ASP A 37 6.45 4.83 -13.86
N ASN A 38 7.04 5.85 -13.26
CA ASN A 38 8.48 6.12 -13.28
C ASN A 38 9.01 6.43 -11.86
N ALA A 39 10.32 6.66 -11.74
CA ALA A 39 10.96 6.97 -10.46
C ALA A 39 10.35 8.19 -9.76
N ALA A 40 9.93 9.21 -10.51
CA ALA A 40 9.24 10.38 -9.95
C ALA A 40 7.88 10.01 -9.33
N SER A 41 7.13 9.13 -10.00
CA SER A 41 5.86 8.58 -9.49
C SER A 41 6.09 7.81 -8.19
N VAL A 42 7.16 7.00 -8.11
CA VAL A 42 7.57 6.24 -6.92
C VAL A 42 7.89 7.17 -5.75
N ARG A 43 8.74 8.18 -5.96
CA ARG A 43 9.06 9.17 -4.91
C ARG A 43 7.82 9.87 -4.38
N ARG A 44 6.95 10.35 -5.27
CA ARG A 44 5.71 11.01 -4.89
C ARG A 44 4.77 10.10 -4.09
N MET A 45 4.71 8.80 -4.42
CA MET A 45 3.93 7.85 -3.65
C MET A 45 4.56 7.60 -2.26
N ALA A 46 5.87 7.42 -2.19
CA ALA A 46 6.57 7.23 -0.92
C ALA A 46 6.33 8.41 0.04
N GLU A 47 6.52 9.64 -0.43
CA GLU A 47 6.25 10.87 0.33
C GLU A 47 4.81 10.93 0.83
N ARG A 48 3.84 10.56 -0.03
CA ARG A 48 2.43 10.48 0.34
C ARG A 48 2.19 9.45 1.44
N LEU A 49 2.73 8.23 1.30
CA LEU A 49 2.53 7.16 2.28
C LEU A 49 3.11 7.54 3.65
N THR A 50 4.28 8.18 3.68
CA THR A 50 4.95 8.56 4.93
C THR A 50 4.30 9.76 5.61
N SER A 51 3.66 10.66 4.85
CA SER A 51 3.01 11.87 5.38
C SER A 51 1.50 11.72 5.62
N TYR A 52 0.89 10.60 5.20
CA TYR A 52 -0.56 10.42 5.29
C TYR A 52 -1.03 10.31 6.75
N ARG A 53 -1.87 11.25 7.17
CA ARG A 53 -2.38 11.35 8.54
C ARG A 53 -3.58 10.43 8.73
N VAL A 54 -3.33 9.23 9.24
CA VAL A 54 -4.34 8.18 9.43
C VAL A 54 -4.36 7.61 10.84
N PHE A 55 -3.48 8.09 11.72
CA PHE A 55 -3.40 7.64 13.10
C PHE A 55 -3.97 8.68 14.07
N PRO A 56 -4.61 8.22 15.15
CA PRO A 56 -5.15 9.11 16.17
C PRO A 56 -4.03 9.79 16.97
N ASP A 57 -4.21 11.08 17.27
CA ASP A 57 -3.45 11.82 18.27
C ASP A 57 -3.96 11.53 19.69
N ALA A 58 -3.44 12.26 20.68
CA ALA A 58 -3.84 12.12 22.09
C ALA A 58 -5.32 12.46 22.33
N GLU A 59 -5.96 13.24 21.46
CA GLU A 59 -7.38 13.57 21.51
C GLU A 59 -8.25 12.61 20.69
N GLY A 60 -7.64 11.58 20.09
CA GLY A 60 -8.34 10.61 19.24
C GLY A 60 -8.61 11.08 17.81
N ARG A 61 -8.09 12.26 17.40
CA ARG A 61 -8.28 12.80 16.05
C ARG A 61 -7.23 12.25 15.10
N MET A 62 -7.62 11.96 13.86
CA MET A 62 -6.73 11.35 12.86
C MET A 62 -5.71 12.36 12.27
N ASN A 63 -4.75 12.78 13.09
CA ASN A 63 -3.79 13.83 12.76
C ASN A 63 -2.35 13.34 12.64
N LEU A 64 -2.06 12.11 13.06
CA LEU A 64 -0.70 11.58 13.05
C LEU A 64 -0.44 10.76 11.79
N SER A 65 0.74 10.96 11.21
CA SER A 65 1.28 10.15 10.13
C SER A 65 2.02 8.92 10.67
N ILE A 66 2.42 8.02 9.76
CA ILE A 66 3.22 6.85 10.13
C ILE A 66 4.59 7.25 10.72
N ASN A 67 5.18 8.34 10.23
CA ASN A 67 6.43 8.88 10.75
C ASN A 67 6.26 9.39 12.19
N ASP A 68 5.15 10.07 12.49
CA ASP A 68 4.89 10.64 13.81
C ASP A 68 4.75 9.56 14.89
N ILE A 69 4.20 8.39 14.52
CA ILE A 69 4.02 7.27 15.45
C ILE A 69 5.19 6.28 15.46
N GLY A 70 6.23 6.51 14.65
CA GLY A 70 7.35 5.56 14.47
C GLY A 70 6.89 4.17 14.03
N GLY A 71 5.81 4.09 13.25
CA GLY A 71 5.17 2.84 12.88
C GLY A 71 5.78 2.17 11.65
N ASP A 72 5.41 0.93 11.44
CA ASP A 72 5.93 0.11 10.35
C ASP A 72 5.09 0.23 9.06
N ILE A 73 5.72 -0.02 7.92
CA ILE A 73 5.04 -0.12 6.61
C ILE A 73 5.27 -1.51 6.02
N LEU A 74 4.19 -2.22 5.70
CA LEU A 74 4.23 -3.44 4.91
C LEU A 74 3.73 -3.17 3.50
N LEU A 75 4.65 -3.11 2.54
CA LEU A 75 4.36 -2.96 1.12
C LEU A 75 4.14 -4.33 0.48
N VAL A 76 2.98 -4.52 -0.14
CA VAL A 76 2.62 -5.77 -0.83
C VAL A 76 2.25 -5.44 -2.29
N PRO A 77 3.02 -5.93 -3.27
CA PRO A 77 2.66 -5.81 -4.68
C PRO A 77 1.29 -6.46 -4.94
N ASN A 78 0.36 -5.73 -5.55
CA ASN A 78 -0.96 -6.24 -5.89
C ASN A 78 -1.44 -5.71 -7.24
N PHE A 79 -1.33 -6.56 -8.27
CA PHE A 79 -1.71 -6.22 -9.64
C PHE A 79 -3.21 -5.93 -9.81
N THR A 80 -4.07 -6.47 -8.93
CA THR A 80 -5.52 -6.26 -9.00
C THR A 80 -5.91 -4.81 -8.74
N VAL A 81 -5.12 -4.07 -7.97
CA VAL A 81 -5.30 -2.62 -7.72
C VAL A 81 -5.11 -1.78 -8.98
N ALA A 82 -4.30 -2.27 -9.92
CA ALA A 82 -4.08 -1.65 -11.22
C ALA A 82 -5.17 -2.03 -12.26
N GLY A 83 -6.06 -2.97 -11.94
CA GLY A 83 -7.15 -3.43 -12.80
C GLY A 83 -8.23 -2.36 -13.00
N ARG A 84 -8.91 -2.42 -14.17
CA ARG A 84 -10.08 -1.59 -14.47
C ARG A 84 -11.27 -2.50 -14.70
N HIS A 85 -12.32 -2.34 -13.89
CA HIS A 85 -13.60 -3.02 -14.10
C HIS A 85 -14.36 -2.27 -15.20
N GLN A 86 -14.50 -2.89 -16.37
CA GLN A 86 -15.39 -2.41 -17.43
C GLN A 86 -16.32 -3.56 -17.79
N LYS A 87 -17.55 -3.48 -17.27
CA LYS A 87 -18.73 -4.35 -17.49
C LYS A 87 -18.51 -5.87 -17.33
N GLY A 88 -19.28 -6.47 -16.40
CA GLY A 88 -19.24 -7.90 -16.09
C GLY A 88 -18.39 -8.23 -14.85
N ASN A 89 -18.40 -9.49 -14.41
CA ASN A 89 -17.71 -9.96 -13.19
C ASN A 89 -16.22 -10.28 -13.39
N GLN A 90 -15.65 -10.01 -14.57
CA GLN A 90 -14.25 -10.34 -14.88
C GLN A 90 -13.36 -9.09 -14.81
N SER A 91 -12.31 -9.15 -14.00
CA SER A 91 -11.29 -8.10 -13.91
C SER A 91 -10.35 -8.19 -15.12
N ARG A 92 -10.33 -7.12 -15.94
CA ARG A 92 -9.44 -7.03 -17.11
C ARG A 92 -8.18 -6.24 -16.71
N ILE A 93 -7.04 -6.92 -16.64
CA ILE A 93 -5.75 -6.34 -16.23
C ILE A 93 -4.98 -5.92 -17.49
N LEU A 94 -5.38 -4.81 -18.14
CA LEU A 94 -4.71 -4.32 -19.35
C LEU A 94 -3.48 -3.45 -19.08
N ASN A 95 -3.42 -2.78 -17.92
CA ASN A 95 -2.48 -1.69 -17.69
C ASN A 95 -1.45 -1.96 -16.58
N CYS A 96 -1.38 -3.17 -16.05
CA CYS A 96 -0.36 -3.54 -15.06
C CYS A 96 0.99 -3.78 -15.76
N SER A 97 2.08 -3.27 -15.18
CA SER A 97 3.43 -3.66 -15.61
C SER A 97 3.62 -5.15 -15.39
N ARG A 98 4.21 -5.84 -16.37
CA ARG A 98 4.30 -7.32 -16.45
C ARG A 98 5.27 -7.97 -15.46
N THR A 99 5.91 -7.22 -14.58
CA THR A 99 7.09 -7.69 -13.85
C THR A 99 6.98 -7.34 -12.37
N PHE A 100 6.81 -8.36 -11.53
CA PHE A 100 7.15 -8.43 -10.11
C PHE A 100 7.60 -9.86 -9.80
#